data_AF-A0A8C6UI83-F1
#
_entry.id   AF-A0A8C6UI83-F1
#
_cell.length_a   1.000
_cell.length_b   1.000
_cell.length_c   1.000
_cell.angle_alpha   90.00
_cell.angle_beta   90.00
_cell.angle_gamma   90.00
#
_symmetry.space_group_name_H-M   'P 1'
#
loop_
_entity.id
_entity.type
_entity.pdbx_description
1 polymer ?
#
loop_
_entity_poly.entity_id
_entity_poly.type
_entity_poly.pdbx_seq_one_letter_code
_entity_poly.pdbx_strand_id
1 'polypeptide(L)'
;AVLQTAGCFRHVKALEEKDKIVKDYMWWYIIDRNHVAIERFKAGLASLQFLTALQQHPTILTHVLCHTNKRLTAKEVEHLFKPELSPDGSNRKVLENQTMKQDSSVSLEELFMFATGVPCVPPAGIDLTPRLEFLTSSKFPMANTCSNTLKLPLLHCYIAFKTNMNFGIKNSPGFGCH
;
A
#
# COMPACT_ATOMS: atom_id res chain seq x y z
N ALA A 1 23.82 -21.39 -18.38
CA ALA A 1 23.22 -20.44 -19.34
C ALA A 1 23.16 -19.02 -18.77
N VAL A 2 22.37 -18.76 -17.72
CA VAL A 2 22.07 -17.40 -17.25
C VAL A 2 23.28 -16.60 -16.73
N LEU A 3 24.15 -17.18 -15.90
CA LEU A 3 25.38 -16.50 -15.44
C LEU A 3 26.36 -16.17 -16.57
N GLN A 4 26.35 -16.99 -17.63
CA GLN A 4 27.23 -16.80 -18.78
C GLN A 4 26.72 -15.67 -19.68
N THR A 5 25.39 -15.58 -19.87
CA THR A 5 24.74 -14.44 -20.53
C THR A 5 25.00 -13.13 -19.78
N ALA A 6 25.04 -13.17 -18.45
CA ALA A 6 25.38 -12.03 -17.60
C ALA A 6 26.89 -11.71 -17.54
N GLY A 7 27.76 -12.47 -18.22
CA GLY A 7 29.21 -12.31 -18.12
C GLY A 7 29.80 -12.61 -16.73
N CYS A 8 29.01 -13.21 -15.84
CA CYS A 8 29.36 -13.50 -14.45
C CYS A 8 29.90 -14.92 -14.24
N PHE A 9 29.92 -15.75 -15.29
CA PHE A 9 30.44 -17.11 -15.23
C PHE A 9 31.97 -17.11 -15.14
N ARG A 10 32.49 -17.37 -13.94
CA ARG A 10 33.93 -17.43 -13.64
C ARG A 10 34.25 -18.58 -12.70
N HIS A 11 35.51 -18.99 -12.70
CA HIS A 11 36.01 -19.98 -11.73
C HIS A 11 36.08 -19.34 -10.33
N VAL A 12 35.42 -19.98 -9.36
CA VAL A 12 35.34 -19.53 -7.96
C VAL A 12 36.41 -20.25 -7.16
N LYS A 13 37.36 -19.51 -6.56
CA LYS A 13 38.46 -20.10 -5.78
C LYS A 13 38.20 -20.09 -4.28
N ALA A 14 37.36 -19.17 -3.80
CA ALA A 14 36.99 -19.04 -2.40
C ALA A 14 35.50 -18.71 -2.23
N LEU A 15 34.90 -19.06 -1.08
CA LEU A 15 33.46 -18.88 -0.83
C LEU A 15 33.05 -17.41 -0.83
N GLU A 16 33.97 -16.52 -0.45
CA GLU A 16 33.80 -15.07 -0.36
C GLU A 16 33.58 -14.43 -1.74
N GLU A 17 34.01 -15.09 -2.83
CA GLU A 17 33.78 -14.63 -4.21
C GLU A 17 32.32 -14.78 -4.67
N LYS A 18 31.52 -15.58 -3.93
CA LYS A 18 30.09 -15.75 -4.18
C LYS A 18 29.36 -14.41 -4.17
N ASP A 19 29.65 -13.55 -3.18
CA ASP A 19 28.97 -12.26 -3.05
C ASP A 19 29.25 -11.34 -4.23
N LYS A 20 30.47 -11.43 -4.79
CA LYS A 20 30.82 -10.70 -6.00
C LYS A 20 30.03 -11.21 -7.21
N ILE A 21 29.89 -12.53 -7.37
CA ILE A 21 29.09 -13.10 -8.48
C ILE A 21 27.62 -12.69 -8.35
N VAL A 22 27.07 -12.73 -7.13
CA VAL A 22 25.69 -12.31 -6.88
C VAL A 22 25.50 -10.83 -7.18
N LYS A 23 26.43 -9.95 -6.74
CA LYS A 23 26.40 -8.51 -7.04
C LYS A 23 26.49 -8.23 -8.53
N ASP A 24 27.46 -8.84 -9.22
CA ASP A 24 27.65 -8.66 -10.67
C ASP A 24 26.39 -9.13 -11.44
N TYR A 25 25.83 -10.27 -11.04
CA TYR A 25 24.61 -10.79 -11.66
C TYR A 25 23.39 -9.91 -11.41
N MET A 26 23.20 -9.42 -10.17
CA MET A 26 22.10 -8.50 -9.83
C MET A 26 22.22 -7.19 -10.59
N TRP A 27 23.44 -6.65 -10.71
CA TRP A 27 23.70 -5.45 -11.49
C TRP A 27 23.31 -5.66 -12.95
N TRP A 28 23.78 -6.74 -13.56
CA TRP A 28 23.42 -7.07 -14.94
C TRP A 28 21.91 -7.24 -15.13
N TYR A 29 21.25 -7.97 -14.21
CA TYR A 29 19.84 -8.29 -14.32
C TYR A 29 18.94 -7.05 -14.19
N ILE A 30 19.28 -6.14 -13.28
CA ILE A 30 18.49 -4.95 -12.98
C ILE A 30 18.85 -3.80 -13.93
N ILE A 31 20.14 -3.56 -14.16
CA ILE A 31 20.66 -2.38 -14.88
C ILE A 31 20.96 -2.73 -16.34
N ASP A 32 21.95 -3.58 -16.60
CA ASP A 32 22.48 -3.76 -17.96
C ASP A 32 21.44 -4.33 -18.92
N ARG A 33 20.68 -5.34 -18.47
CA ARG A 33 19.59 -5.94 -19.24
C ARG A 33 18.50 -4.94 -19.60
N ASN A 34 18.26 -3.94 -18.74
CA ASN A 34 17.24 -2.92 -18.92
C ASN A 34 17.83 -1.59 -19.43
N HIS A 35 19.10 -1.56 -19.83
CA HIS A 35 19.84 -0.33 -20.14
C HIS A 35 19.08 0.57 -21.11
N VAL A 36 18.56 0.04 -22.22
CA VAL A 36 17.81 0.82 -23.21
C VAL A 36 16.54 1.44 -22.61
N ALA A 37 15.82 0.72 -21.76
CA ALA A 37 14.62 1.23 -21.10
C ALA A 37 14.98 2.32 -20.07
N ILE A 38 16.05 2.11 -19.31
CA ILE A 38 16.56 3.08 -18.33
C ILE A 38 17.01 4.37 -19.03
N GLU A 39 17.76 4.28 -20.14
CA GLU A 39 18.21 5.46 -20.88
C GLU A 39 17.05 6.22 -21.52
N ARG A 40 16.05 5.52 -22.07
CA ARG A 40 14.82 6.16 -22.56
C ARG A 40 14.04 6.83 -21.44
N PHE A 41 13.96 6.20 -20.27
CA PHE A 41 13.31 6.79 -19.10
C PHE A 41 14.04 8.06 -18.64
N LYS A 42 15.37 8.01 -18.52
CA LYS A 42 16.21 9.19 -18.22
C LYS A 42 16.01 10.31 -19.24
N ALA A 43 15.99 9.99 -20.54
CA ALA A 43 15.74 10.98 -21.59
C ALA A 43 14.33 11.61 -21.45
N GLY A 44 13.32 10.81 -21.11
CA GLY A 44 11.98 11.29 -20.79
C GLY A 44 11.97 12.25 -19.59
N LEU A 45 12.64 11.90 -18.49
CA LEU A 45 12.78 12.79 -17.32
C LEU A 45 13.58 14.05 -17.63
N ALA A 46 14.56 13.99 -18.53
CA ALA A 46 15.37 15.13 -18.94
C ALA A 46 14.57 16.13 -19.81
N SER A 47 13.55 15.66 -20.55
CA SER A 47 12.78 16.50 -21.49
C SER A 47 12.18 17.76 -20.85
N LEU A 48 11.82 17.70 -19.58
CA LEU A 48 11.28 18.82 -18.79
C LEU A 48 12.18 19.21 -17.61
N GLN A 49 13.49 18.94 -17.69
CA GLN A 49 14.48 19.22 -16.63
C GLN A 49 14.25 18.51 -15.29
N PHE A 50 13.34 17.53 -15.23
CA PHE A 50 13.08 16.78 -14.00
C PHE A 50 14.29 15.94 -13.57
N LEU A 51 15.04 15.38 -14.53
CA LEU A 51 16.29 14.69 -14.22
C LEU A 51 17.33 15.61 -13.55
N THR A 52 17.43 16.86 -14.00
CA THR A 52 18.30 17.87 -13.39
C THR A 52 17.88 18.14 -11.95
N ALA A 53 16.58 18.32 -11.71
CA ALA A 53 16.03 18.52 -10.36
C ALA A 53 16.29 17.31 -9.45
N LEU A 54 16.17 16.08 -9.96
CA LEU A 54 16.51 14.85 -9.23
C LEU A 54 17.96 14.82 -8.77
N GLN A 55 18.89 15.24 -9.62
CA GLN A 55 20.32 15.25 -9.32
C GLN A 55 20.70 16.37 -8.34
N GLN A 56 20.05 17.52 -8.42
CA GLN A 56 20.29 18.66 -7.53
C GLN A 56 19.66 18.48 -6.14
N HIS A 57 18.52 17.78 -6.05
CA HIS A 57 17.75 17.62 -4.82
C HIS A 57 17.39 16.16 -4.50
N PRO A 58 18.36 15.23 -4.48
CA PRO A 58 18.08 13.80 -4.32
C PRO A 58 17.44 13.48 -2.97
N THR A 59 17.83 14.17 -1.89
CA THR A 59 17.28 13.94 -0.55
C THR A 59 15.79 14.26 -0.48
N ILE A 60 15.34 15.33 -1.12
CA ILE A 60 13.91 15.72 -1.14
C ILE A 60 13.11 14.74 -1.98
N LEU A 61 13.57 14.44 -3.19
CA LEU A 61 12.82 13.65 -4.16
C LEU A 61 12.80 12.15 -3.84
N THR A 62 13.81 11.62 -3.13
CA THR A 62 13.83 10.23 -2.66
C THR A 62 12.62 9.94 -1.77
N HIS A 63 12.23 10.86 -0.89
CA HIS A 63 11.06 10.67 -0.02
C HIS A 63 9.72 10.61 -0.77
N VAL A 64 9.67 11.17 -1.99
CA VAL A 64 8.45 11.23 -2.81
C VAL A 64 8.40 10.10 -3.84
N LEU A 65 9.55 9.72 -4.40
CA LEU A 65 9.64 8.78 -5.52
C LEU A 65 10.05 7.37 -5.10
N CYS A 66 10.69 7.21 -3.93
CA CYS A 66 11.12 5.91 -3.44
C CYS A 66 10.24 5.45 -2.29
N HIS A 67 10.10 4.13 -2.17
CA HIS A 67 9.38 3.54 -1.06
C HIS A 67 10.04 3.92 0.27
N THR A 68 9.23 4.44 1.18
CA THR A 68 9.61 4.65 2.57
C THR A 68 8.81 3.66 3.42
N ASN A 69 9.48 2.94 4.33
CA ASN A 69 8.83 2.02 5.26
C ASN A 69 8.15 2.76 6.43
N LYS A 70 7.37 3.79 6.11
CA LYS A 70 6.55 4.52 7.07
C LYS A 70 5.28 3.71 7.31
N ARG A 71 5.16 3.14 8.50
CA ARG A 71 3.94 2.42 8.91
C ARG A 71 2.80 3.39 9.18
N LEU A 72 1.59 2.95 8.85
CA LEU A 72 0.38 3.67 9.25
C LEU A 72 0.19 3.56 10.77
N THR A 73 -0.24 4.66 11.38
CA THR A 73 -0.65 4.69 12.78
C THR A 73 -2.17 4.71 12.89
N ALA A 74 -2.70 4.18 14.00
CA ALA A 74 -4.15 4.18 14.24
C ALA A 74 -4.72 5.61 14.25
N LYS A 75 -3.95 6.57 14.78
CA LYS A 75 -4.31 8.00 14.80
C LYS A 75 -4.39 8.61 13.39
N GLU A 76 -3.48 8.24 12.48
CA GLU A 76 -3.56 8.68 11.09
C GLU A 76 -4.82 8.13 10.41
N VAL A 77 -5.12 6.84 10.61
CA VAL A 77 -6.34 6.21 10.05
C VAL A 77 -7.61 6.86 10.62
N GLU A 78 -7.69 7.08 11.93
CA GLU A 78 -8.82 7.77 12.57
C GLU A 78 -8.98 9.21 12.06
N HIS A 79 -7.87 9.91 11.80
CA HIS A 79 -7.93 11.24 11.23
C HIS A 79 -8.42 11.23 9.78
N LEU A 80 -8.01 10.24 8.98
CA LEU A 80 -8.33 10.13 7.56
C LEU A 80 -9.77 9.70 7.32
N PHE A 81 -10.26 8.69 8.03
CA PHE A 81 -11.60 8.13 7.83
C PHE A 81 -12.64 8.88 8.66
N LYS A 82 -13.38 9.79 8.02
CA LYS A 82 -14.47 10.51 8.69
C LYS A 82 -15.75 9.69 8.69
N PRO A 83 -16.34 9.38 9.87
CA PRO A 83 -17.57 8.61 9.93
C PRO A 83 -18.79 9.44 9.56
N GLU A 84 -19.61 8.89 8.67
CA GLU A 84 -20.93 9.42 8.33
C GLU A 84 -21.95 8.81 9.29
N LEU A 85 -22.24 9.57 10.34
CA LEU A 85 -23.07 9.12 11.45
C LEU A 85 -24.52 9.57 11.29
N SER A 86 -25.44 8.74 11.76
CA SER A 86 -26.84 9.07 11.88
C SER A 86 -27.08 10.20 12.89
N PRO A 87 -28.25 10.87 12.85
CA PRO A 87 -28.61 11.94 13.79
C PRO A 87 -28.53 11.48 15.26
N ASP A 88 -28.22 12.42 16.14
CA ASP A 88 -28.13 12.17 17.57
C ASP A 88 -29.48 11.75 18.16
N GLY A 89 -29.43 10.87 19.16
CA GLY A 89 -30.62 10.28 19.78
C GLY A 89 -31.24 9.11 18.99
N SER A 90 -30.79 8.82 17.77
CA SER A 90 -31.30 7.66 17.02
C SER A 90 -30.72 6.33 17.53
N ASN A 91 -31.55 5.28 17.55
CA ASN A 91 -31.10 3.91 17.85
C ASN A 91 -29.95 3.47 16.91
N ARG A 92 -29.97 3.95 15.67
CA ARG A 92 -28.93 3.67 14.68
C ARG A 92 -27.59 4.29 15.08
N LYS A 93 -27.56 5.54 15.52
CA LYS A 93 -26.35 6.23 16.00
C LYS A 93 -25.72 5.51 17.19
N VAL A 94 -26.54 4.95 18.09
CA VAL A 94 -26.04 4.12 19.22
C VAL A 94 -25.28 2.89 18.70
N LEU A 95 -25.84 2.18 17.72
CA LEU A 95 -25.20 1.01 17.12
C LEU A 95 -23.94 1.38 16.33
N GLU A 96 -23.96 2.46 15.55
CA GLU A 96 -22.79 2.98 14.83
C GLU A 96 -21.64 3.29 15.78
N ASN A 97 -21.91 4.01 16.87
CA ASN A 97 -20.94 4.32 17.91
C ASN A 97 -20.40 3.08 18.63
N GLN A 98 -21.22 2.03 18.79
CA GLN A 98 -20.77 0.75 19.33
C GLN A 98 -19.85 0.02 18.35
N THR A 99 -20.21 -0.03 17.06
CA THR A 99 -19.40 -0.64 15.99
C THR A 99 -18.03 0.02 15.88
N MET A 100 -17.94 1.35 16.00
CA MET A 100 -16.67 2.10 15.98
C MET A 100 -15.67 1.69 17.07
N LYS A 101 -16.15 1.16 18.19
CA LYS A 101 -15.31 0.71 19.31
C LYS A 101 -14.85 -0.74 19.17
N GLN A 102 -15.36 -1.47 18.18
CA GLN A 102 -15.01 -2.87 17.97
C GLN A 102 -13.67 -2.97 17.25
N ASP A 103 -12.85 -3.92 17.68
CA ASP A 103 -11.56 -4.21 17.06
C ASP A 103 -11.68 -5.33 16.02
N SER A 104 -10.58 -5.54 15.30
CA SER A 104 -10.40 -6.69 14.41
C SER A 104 -8.93 -7.12 14.42
N SER A 105 -8.62 -8.29 13.83
CA SER A 105 -7.25 -8.81 13.76
C SER A 105 -6.52 -8.44 12.46
N VAL A 106 -7.13 -7.56 11.65
CA VAL A 106 -6.50 -7.03 10.43
C VAL A 106 -5.55 -5.89 10.79
N SER A 107 -4.45 -5.81 10.05
CA SER A 107 -3.49 -4.72 10.19
C SER A 107 -4.07 -3.42 9.62
N LEU A 108 -3.48 -2.29 10.00
CA LEU A 108 -3.89 -0.98 9.46
C LEU A 108 -3.64 -0.91 7.96
N GLU A 109 -2.55 -1.52 7.47
CA GLU A 109 -2.21 -1.59 6.05
C GLU A 109 -3.20 -2.46 5.28
N GLU A 110 -3.64 -3.60 5.84
CA GLU A 110 -4.69 -4.44 5.23
C GLU A 110 -6.02 -3.68 5.13
N LEU A 111 -6.40 -2.97 6.20
CA LEU A 111 -7.61 -2.14 6.21
C LEU A 111 -7.52 -0.99 5.20
N PHE A 112 -6.37 -0.32 5.14
CA PHE A 112 -6.14 0.81 4.24
C PHE A 112 -6.14 0.37 2.78
N MET A 113 -5.49 -0.76 2.49
CA MET A 113 -5.49 -1.40 1.17
C MET A 113 -6.90 -1.78 0.74
N PHE A 114 -7.68 -2.38 1.65
CA PHE A 114 -9.07 -2.73 1.37
C PHE A 114 -9.92 -1.50 1.01
N ALA A 115 -9.76 -0.41 1.75
CA ALA A 115 -10.56 0.80 1.57
C ALA A 115 -10.11 1.71 0.42
N THR A 116 -8.81 1.75 0.12
CA THR A 116 -8.20 2.76 -0.78
C THR A 116 -7.41 2.18 -1.94
N GLY A 117 -7.15 0.87 -1.95
CA GLY A 117 -6.34 0.20 -2.97
C GLY A 117 -4.83 0.41 -2.83
N VAL A 118 -4.37 1.08 -1.76
CA VAL A 118 -2.95 1.23 -1.42
C VAL A 118 -2.72 0.90 0.06
N PRO A 119 -1.54 0.39 0.46
CA PRO A 119 -1.30 -0.03 1.85
C PRO A 119 -0.90 1.12 2.79
N CYS A 120 -0.64 2.32 2.25
CA CYS A 120 -0.24 3.50 3.01
C CYS A 120 -0.64 4.78 2.27
N VAL A 121 -0.59 5.92 2.97
CA VAL A 121 -0.82 7.24 2.37
C VAL A 121 0.28 7.53 1.34
N PRO A 122 -0.06 7.77 0.06
CA PRO A 122 0.94 8.14 -0.94
C PRO A 122 1.66 9.43 -0.56
N PRO A 123 2.92 9.65 -1.00
CA PRO A 123 3.65 10.90 -0.72
C PRO A 123 2.94 12.16 -1.24
N ALA A 124 2.15 12.03 -2.32
CA ALA A 124 1.32 13.11 -2.84
C ALA A 124 0.07 13.40 -1.99
N GLY A 125 -0.20 12.58 -0.96
CA GLY A 125 -1.43 12.62 -0.19
C GLY A 125 -2.54 11.77 -0.82
N ILE A 126 -3.78 12.04 -0.41
CA ILE A 126 -4.98 11.39 -0.92
C ILE A 126 -5.98 12.47 -1.30
N ASP A 127 -6.29 12.56 -2.59
CA ASP A 127 -7.14 13.62 -3.16
C ASP A 127 -8.60 13.52 -2.69
N LEU A 128 -9.11 12.30 -2.47
CA LEU A 128 -10.46 12.06 -1.95
C LEU A 128 -10.41 11.70 -0.46
N THR A 129 -10.97 12.58 0.38
CA THR A 129 -11.06 12.35 1.82
C THR A 129 -11.71 11.00 2.11
N PRO A 130 -11.02 10.07 2.78
CA PRO A 130 -11.57 8.77 3.11
C PRO A 130 -12.82 8.86 4.00
N ARG A 131 -13.79 8.00 3.73
CA ARG A 131 -15.10 8.01 4.41
C ARG A 131 -15.38 6.68 5.07
N LEU A 132 -16.09 6.74 6.18
CA LEU A 132 -16.56 5.57 6.90
C LEU A 132 -18.08 5.57 6.96
N GLU A 133 -18.69 4.58 6.33
CA GLU A 133 -20.13 4.39 6.28
C GLU A 133 -20.55 3.11 7.03
N PHE A 134 -21.85 2.94 7.24
CA PHE A 134 -22.42 1.82 7.97
C PHE A 134 -23.49 1.09 7.15
N LEU A 135 -23.39 -0.24 7.10
CA LEU A 135 -24.27 -1.13 6.34
C LEU A 135 -25.25 -1.84 7.25
N THR A 136 -26.52 -1.86 6.88
CA THR A 136 -27.56 -2.70 7.49
C THR A 136 -27.85 -3.96 6.68
N SER A 137 -27.50 -3.97 5.39
CA SER A 137 -27.88 -5.01 4.43
C SER A 137 -26.86 -6.13 4.26
N SER A 138 -25.66 -6.00 4.84
CA SER A 138 -24.56 -6.94 4.69
C SER A 138 -23.98 -7.35 6.03
N LYS A 139 -23.52 -8.60 6.11
CA LYS A 139 -22.76 -9.12 7.25
C LYS A 139 -21.25 -8.89 7.11
N PHE A 140 -20.77 -8.60 5.91
CA PHE A 140 -19.36 -8.37 5.60
C PHE A 140 -19.06 -6.89 5.36
N PRO A 141 -17.82 -6.44 5.64
CA PRO A 141 -17.39 -5.11 5.22
C PRO A 141 -17.41 -4.99 3.71
N MET A 142 -17.59 -3.75 3.24
CA MET A 142 -17.45 -3.41 1.83
C MET A 142 -16.52 -2.21 1.70
N ALA A 143 -15.92 -2.06 0.54
CA ALA A 143 -15.14 -0.88 0.21
C ALA A 143 -15.46 -0.39 -1.20
N ASN A 144 -15.30 0.91 -1.40
CA ASN A 144 -15.21 1.53 -2.72
C ASN A 144 -13.87 2.26 -2.79
N THR A 145 -12.89 1.64 -3.43
CA THR A 145 -11.54 2.18 -3.57
C THR A 145 -11.50 3.42 -4.46
N CYS A 146 -12.42 3.56 -5.42
CA CYS A 146 -12.51 4.77 -6.24
C CYS A 146 -12.94 6.00 -5.44
N SER A 147 -13.67 5.81 -4.33
CA SER A 147 -14.13 6.89 -3.45
C SER A 147 -13.48 6.88 -2.06
N ASN A 148 -12.49 6.01 -1.83
CA ASN A 148 -11.85 5.79 -0.52
C ASN A 148 -12.86 5.55 0.62
N THR A 149 -13.93 4.81 0.33
CA THR A 149 -15.01 4.56 1.29
C THR A 149 -14.88 3.17 1.89
N LEU A 150 -14.76 3.11 3.21
CA LEU A 150 -14.91 1.88 3.99
C LEU A 150 -16.34 1.80 4.53
N LYS A 151 -16.98 0.65 4.43
CA LYS A 151 -18.35 0.43 4.93
C LYS A 151 -18.35 -0.71 5.95
N LEU A 152 -18.74 -0.40 7.18
CA LEU A 152 -18.77 -1.36 8.29
C LEU A 152 -20.16 -1.99 8.44
N PRO A 153 -20.26 -3.32 8.62
CA PRO A 153 -21.55 -3.96 8.88
C PRO A 153 -22.02 -3.65 10.31
N LEU A 154 -23.26 -3.20 10.44
CA LEU A 154 -23.93 -2.98 11.73
C LEU A 154 -24.45 -4.32 12.26
N LEU A 155 -23.69 -4.93 13.17
CA LEU A 155 -24.01 -6.22 13.78
C LEU A 155 -24.09 -6.09 15.30
N HIS A 156 -25.09 -6.74 15.90
CA HIS A 156 -25.28 -6.75 17.36
C HIS A 156 -24.30 -7.68 18.10
N CYS A 157 -23.70 -8.64 17.39
CA CYS A 157 -22.76 -9.58 17.98
C CYS A 157 -21.32 -9.23 17.56
N TYR A 158 -20.50 -8.86 18.55
CA TYR A 158 -19.08 -8.53 18.36
C TYR A 158 -18.28 -9.67 17.71
N ILE A 159 -18.52 -10.93 18.12
CA ILE A 159 -17.82 -12.09 17.55
C ILE A 159 -18.15 -12.27 16.06
N ALA A 160 -19.41 -12.05 15.68
CA ALA A 160 -19.83 -12.09 14.29
C ALA A 160 -19.20 -10.94 13.50
N PHE A 161 -19.19 -9.72 14.05
CA PHE A 161 -18.51 -8.58 13.44
C PHE A 161 -17.03 -8.86 13.21
N LYS A 162 -16.29 -9.24 14.25
CA LYS A 162 -14.85 -9.50 14.16
C LYS A 162 -14.53 -10.58 13.14
N THR A 163 -15.28 -11.69 13.15
CA THR A 163 -15.11 -12.79 12.20
C THR A 163 -15.34 -12.34 10.76
N ASN A 164 -16.43 -11.62 10.49
CA ASN A 164 -16.75 -11.16 9.14
C ASN A 164 -15.82 -10.05 8.64
N MET A 165 -15.39 -9.14 9.53
CA MET A 165 -14.39 -8.12 9.21
C MET A 165 -13.06 -8.76 8.79
N ASN A 166 -12.55 -9.69 9.61
CA ASN A 166 -11.33 -10.41 9.32
C ASN A 166 -11.44 -11.19 8.00
N PHE A 167 -12.53 -11.92 7.80
CA PHE A 167 -12.76 -12.69 6.59
C PHE A 167 -12.84 -11.80 5.35
N GLY A 168 -13.68 -10.76 5.38
CA GLY A 168 -13.93 -9.91 4.22
C GLY A 168 -12.68 -9.16 3.75
N ILE A 169 -11.89 -8.62 4.68
CA ILE A 169 -10.69 -7.86 4.35
C ILE A 169 -9.55 -8.79 3.91
N LYS A 170 -9.27 -9.88 4.65
CA LYS A 170 -8.14 -10.78 4.32
C LYS A 170 -8.35 -11.59 3.04
N ASN A 171 -9.61 -11.82 2.63
CA ASN A 171 -9.93 -12.52 1.38
C ASN A 171 -10.18 -11.55 0.20
N SER A 172 -9.83 -10.27 0.36
CA SER A 172 -9.89 -9.27 -0.70
C SER A 172 -8.50 -8.65 -0.92
N PRO A 173 -7.48 -9.42 -1.37
CA PRO A 173 -6.08 -8.99 -1.43
C PRO A 173 -5.81 -8.02 -2.59
N GLY A 174 -6.46 -6.85 -2.61
CA GLY A 174 -6.20 -5.74 -3.53
C GLY A 174 -6.27 -6.10 -5.03
N PHE A 175 -5.89 -5.13 -5.88
CA PHE A 175 -5.64 -5.38 -7.30
C PHE A 175 -4.13 -5.52 -7.50
N GLY A 176 -3.67 -6.69 -7.96
CA GLY A 176 -2.29 -6.87 -8.45
C GLY A 176 -1.20 -7.14 -7.41
N CYS A 177 -1.55 -7.48 -6.17
CA CYS A 177 -0.59 -7.89 -5.13
C CYS A 177 -0.55 -9.41 -4.97
N HIS A 178 0.11 -10.11 -5.91
CA HIS A 178 0.50 -11.52 -5.79
C HIS A 178 1.99 -11.67 -6.09
#